data_AF-A0A0J1DHT2-F1
#
_entry.id   AF-A0A0J1DHT2-F1
#
_cell.length_a   1.000
_cell.length_b   1.000
_cell.length_c   1.000
_cell.angle_alpha   90.00
_cell.angle_beta   90.00
_cell.angle_gamma   90.00
#
_symmetry.space_group_name_H-M   'P 1'
#
loop_
_entity.id
_entity.type
_entity.pdbx_description
1 polymer ?
#
loop_
_entity_poly.entity_id
_entity_poly.type
_entity_poly.pdbx_seq_one_letter_code
_entity_poly.pdbx_strand_id
1 'polypeptide(L)'
;MKSHDHLLDKQYDDEHYNCVHFVHEAAMDLYGIDRAEALELFMQPKGKITFLSSRLKLLNPLPMPKEGCIVAFHPRQRNKPPHVGLFRGQKILHLMESGVTYLPEEVVMGMGFNRVSYYD
;
A
#
# COMPACT_ATOMS: atom_id res chain seq x y z
N MET A 1 18.63 0.22 -9.57
CA MET A 1 17.23 0.41 -9.13
C MET A 1 16.84 1.84 -9.46
N LYS A 2 15.69 2.10 -10.11
CA LYS A 2 15.24 3.47 -10.43
C LYS A 2 15.12 4.31 -9.16
N SER A 3 15.36 5.63 -9.20
CA SER A 3 15.05 6.51 -8.05
C SER A 3 13.53 6.55 -7.81
N HIS A 4 13.10 6.86 -6.57
CA HIS A 4 11.70 7.11 -6.23
C HIS A 4 11.39 8.58 -5.94
N ASP A 5 12.35 9.48 -6.11
CA ASP A 5 12.20 10.88 -5.66
C ASP A 5 10.99 11.58 -6.29
N HIS A 6 10.69 11.29 -7.56
CA HIS A 6 9.53 11.83 -8.26
C HIS A 6 8.18 11.34 -7.70
N LEU A 7 8.17 10.25 -6.93
CA LEU A 7 6.98 9.77 -6.25
C LEU A 7 6.73 10.50 -4.93
N LEU A 8 7.72 11.20 -4.38
CA LEU A 8 7.59 11.90 -3.10
C LEU A 8 6.66 13.13 -3.19
N ASP A 9 6.50 13.70 -4.38
CA ASP A 9 5.63 14.86 -4.61
C ASP A 9 4.13 14.51 -4.69
N LYS A 10 3.78 13.21 -4.70
CA LYS A 10 2.39 12.77 -4.82
C LYS A 10 1.57 13.17 -3.59
N GLN A 11 0.33 13.61 -3.85
CA GLN A 11 -0.60 14.08 -2.83
C GLN A 11 -1.82 13.18 -2.76
N TYR A 12 -2.32 12.98 -1.55
CA TYR A 12 -3.54 12.24 -1.31
C TYR A 12 -4.75 13.06 -1.78
N ASP A 13 -5.70 12.39 -2.43
CA ASP A 13 -6.98 12.92 -2.85
C ASP A 13 -8.08 11.94 -2.39
N ASP A 14 -8.98 12.42 -1.54
CA ASP A 14 -10.05 11.60 -0.93
C ASP A 14 -10.98 10.97 -1.99
N GLU A 15 -11.08 11.56 -3.18
CA GLU A 15 -11.99 11.12 -4.24
C GLU A 15 -11.30 10.25 -5.29
N HIS A 16 -10.04 10.51 -5.61
CA HIS A 16 -9.39 9.96 -6.81
C HIS A 16 -8.05 9.28 -6.56
N TYR A 17 -7.38 9.51 -5.42
CA TYR A 17 -6.00 9.05 -5.25
C TYR A 17 -5.60 8.80 -3.80
N ASN A 18 -5.57 7.52 -3.43
CA ASN A 18 -5.25 7.07 -2.07
C ASN A 18 -4.05 6.11 -2.06
N CYS A 19 -3.76 5.53 -0.90
CA CYS A 19 -2.62 4.62 -0.72
C CYS A 19 -2.61 3.42 -1.68
N VAL A 20 -3.76 2.88 -2.08
CA VAL A 20 -3.84 1.75 -3.03
C VAL A 20 -3.42 2.18 -4.43
N HIS A 21 -3.92 3.34 -4.89
CA HIS A 21 -3.55 3.92 -6.17
C HIS A 21 -2.04 4.18 -6.24
N PHE A 22 -1.51 4.78 -5.16
CA PHE A 22 -0.08 5.05 -5.05
C PHE A 22 0.78 3.78 -5.09
N VAL A 23 0.39 2.73 -4.36
CA VAL A 23 1.16 1.46 -4.36
C VAL A 23 1.15 0.81 -5.74
N HIS A 24 0.03 0.86 -6.45
CA HIS A 24 -0.05 0.38 -7.83
C HIS A 24 0.86 1.20 -8.76
N GLU A 25 0.77 2.54 -8.72
CA GLU A 25 1.62 3.43 -9.53
C GLU A 25 3.11 3.18 -9.24
N ALA A 26 3.50 3.15 -7.96
CA ALA A 26 4.89 2.96 -7.54
C ALA A 26 5.43 1.58 -7.95
N ALA A 27 4.62 0.52 -7.87
CA ALA A 27 5.00 -0.82 -8.32
C ALA A 27 5.26 -0.86 -9.83
N MET A 28 4.37 -0.24 -10.62
CA MET A 28 4.51 -0.13 -12.07
C MET A 28 5.75 0.68 -12.45
N ASP A 29 5.94 1.85 -11.86
CA ASP A 29 7.06 2.72 -12.19
C ASP A 29 8.42 2.11 -11.82
N LEU A 30 8.55 1.61 -10.59
CA LEU A 30 9.85 1.19 -10.04
C LEU A 30 10.23 -0.25 -10.42
N TYR A 31 9.25 -1.13 -10.59
CA TYR A 31 9.46 -2.57 -10.75
C TYR A 31 8.77 -3.15 -11.99
N GLY A 32 7.91 -2.40 -12.69
CA GLY A 32 7.16 -2.89 -13.84
C GLY A 32 6.09 -3.93 -13.49
N ILE A 33 5.57 -3.90 -12.26
CA ILE A 33 4.61 -4.90 -11.78
C ILE A 33 3.19 -4.35 -11.84
N ASP A 34 2.36 -4.93 -12.71
CA ASP A 34 0.94 -4.60 -12.84
C ASP A 34 0.08 -5.45 -11.90
N ARG A 35 -0.75 -4.78 -11.10
CA ARG A 35 -1.67 -5.37 -10.12
C ARG A 35 -3.06 -4.73 -10.20
N ALA A 36 -3.37 -4.02 -11.28
CA ALA A 36 -4.60 -3.24 -11.39
C ALA A 36 -5.84 -4.10 -11.12
N GLU A 37 -5.92 -5.30 -11.72
CA GLU A 37 -7.06 -6.22 -11.55
C GLU A 37 -7.29 -6.62 -10.09
N ALA A 38 -6.23 -6.97 -9.36
CA ALA A 38 -6.34 -7.37 -7.96
C ALA A 38 -6.67 -6.18 -7.04
N LEU A 39 -6.32 -4.97 -7.46
CA LEU A 39 -6.45 -3.74 -6.66
C LEU A 39 -7.68 -2.89 -7.02
N GLU A 40 -8.34 -3.14 -8.15
CA GLU A 40 -9.44 -2.33 -8.70
C GLU A 40 -10.55 -2.02 -7.69
N LEU A 41 -11.00 -3.04 -6.95
CA LEU A 41 -12.06 -2.89 -5.94
C LEU A 41 -11.62 -2.12 -4.69
N PHE A 42 -10.31 -1.96 -4.48
CA PHE A 42 -9.72 -1.17 -3.41
C PHE A 42 -9.32 0.24 -3.89
N MET A 43 -9.20 0.45 -5.20
CA MET A 43 -9.03 1.75 -5.86
C MET A 43 -10.36 2.49 -5.98
N GLN A 44 -10.94 2.82 -4.82
CA GLN A 44 -12.22 3.52 -4.70
C GLN A 44 -12.04 4.78 -3.83
N PRO A 45 -12.95 5.77 -3.95
CA PRO A 45 -12.97 6.93 -3.06
C PRO A 45 -13.01 6.51 -1.59
N LYS A 46 -12.46 7.35 -0.72
CA LYS A 46 -12.49 7.14 0.73
C LYS A 46 -13.93 6.94 1.22
N GLY A 47 -14.11 5.96 2.11
CA GLY A 47 -15.44 5.59 2.64
C GLY A 47 -16.30 4.73 1.73
N LYS A 48 -15.94 4.56 0.44
CA LYS A 48 -16.60 3.62 -0.49
C LYS A 48 -15.85 2.29 -0.66
N ILE A 49 -14.63 2.20 -0.12
CA ILE A 49 -13.81 0.99 -0.16
C ILE A 49 -14.56 -0.15 0.55
N THR A 50 -15.07 -1.09 -0.23
CA THR A 50 -15.66 -2.32 0.30
C THR A 50 -14.54 -3.34 0.43
N PHE A 51 -13.96 -3.43 1.63
CA PHE A 51 -12.89 -4.38 1.86
C PHE A 51 -13.43 -5.81 1.87
N LEU A 52 -13.21 -6.54 0.77
CA LEU A 52 -13.52 -7.96 0.66
C LEU A 52 -12.23 -8.78 0.86
N SER A 53 -12.10 -9.39 2.03
CA SER A 53 -10.96 -10.27 2.36
C SER A 53 -10.80 -11.43 1.38
N SER A 54 -11.87 -11.84 0.69
CA SER A 54 -11.82 -12.84 -0.38
C SER A 54 -11.02 -12.39 -1.60
N ARG A 55 -10.90 -11.08 -1.86
CA ARG A 55 -10.13 -10.51 -2.98
C ARG A 55 -8.65 -10.37 -2.67
N LEU A 56 -8.27 -10.27 -1.40
CA LEU A 56 -6.87 -10.44 -1.01
C LEU A 56 -6.30 -11.80 -1.43
N LYS A 57 -7.15 -12.81 -1.69
CA LYS A 57 -6.71 -14.11 -2.24
C LYS A 57 -6.27 -14.03 -3.71
N LEU A 58 -6.62 -12.95 -4.43
CA LEU A 58 -6.09 -12.70 -5.78
C LEU A 58 -4.64 -12.21 -5.73
N LEU A 59 -4.22 -11.66 -4.59
CA LEU A 59 -2.82 -11.37 -4.33
C LEU A 59 -2.18 -12.60 -3.68
N ASN A 60 -0.94 -12.88 -4.04
CA ASN A 60 -0.24 -14.03 -3.49
C ASN A 60 0.36 -13.67 -2.13
N PRO A 61 -0.09 -14.25 -1.00
CA PRO A 61 0.48 -13.93 0.30
C PRO A 61 1.94 -14.38 0.37
N LEU A 62 2.79 -13.53 0.94
CA LEU A 62 4.20 -13.81 1.13
C LEU A 62 4.54 -14.00 2.61
N PRO A 63 5.40 -14.99 2.97
CA PRO A 63 5.82 -15.20 4.35
C PRO A 63 6.81 -14.14 4.84
N MET A 64 7.50 -13.46 3.92
CA MET A 64 8.47 -12.39 4.18
C MET A 64 8.37 -11.33 3.08
N PRO A 65 8.71 -10.06 3.36
CA PRO A 65 8.68 -9.03 2.33
C PRO A 65 9.75 -9.28 1.27
N LYS A 66 9.45 -8.87 0.03
CA LYS A 66 10.41 -8.78 -1.07
C LYS A 66 10.26 -7.43 -1.77
N GLU A 67 11.30 -7.00 -2.46
CA GLU A 67 11.26 -5.75 -3.23
C GLU A 67 10.04 -5.67 -4.16
N GLY A 68 9.33 -4.55 -4.10
CA GLY A 68 8.16 -4.27 -4.92
C GLY A 68 6.87 -4.99 -4.48
N CYS A 69 6.86 -5.69 -3.35
CA CYS A 69 5.65 -6.30 -2.80
C CYS A 69 4.76 -5.27 -2.10
N ILE A 70 3.47 -5.58 -2.00
CA ILE A 70 2.50 -4.81 -1.20
C ILE A 70 2.69 -5.19 0.26
N VAL A 71 2.69 -4.18 1.13
CA VAL A 71 2.68 -4.33 2.58
C VAL A 71 1.38 -3.76 3.12
N ALA A 72 0.56 -4.61 3.73
CA ALA A 72 -0.72 -4.22 4.30
C ALA A 72 -0.63 -4.13 5.83
N PHE A 73 -0.94 -2.95 6.35
CA PHE A 73 -0.97 -2.64 7.77
C PHE A 73 -2.41 -2.68 8.27
N HIS A 74 -2.70 -3.63 9.14
CA HIS A 74 -4.05 -3.87 9.66
C HIS A 74 -4.26 -3.10 10.96
N PRO A 75 -5.27 -2.23 11.05
CA PRO A 75 -5.57 -1.49 12.28
C PRO A 75 -6.13 -2.43 13.34
N ARG A 76 -6.01 -2.03 14.62
CA ARG A 76 -6.65 -2.75 15.74
C ARG A 76 -8.17 -2.87 15.59
N GLN A 77 -8.79 -1.88 14.98
CA GLN A 77 -10.23 -1.84 14.73
C GLN A 77 -10.56 -2.65 13.48
N ARG A 78 -11.21 -3.81 13.65
CA ARG A 78 -11.54 -4.73 12.54
C ARG A 78 -12.40 -4.14 11.43
N ASN A 79 -13.13 -3.06 11.72
CA ASN A 79 -14.04 -2.43 10.76
C ASN A 79 -13.36 -1.36 9.89
N LYS A 80 -12.08 -1.06 10.13
CA LYS A 80 -11.32 -0.13 9.30
C LYS A 80 -10.54 -0.91 8.23
N PRO A 81 -10.51 -0.42 6.98
CA PRO A 81 -9.70 -1.04 5.94
C PRO A 81 -8.21 -0.97 6.31
N PRO A 82 -7.38 -1.91 5.84
CA PRO A 82 -5.94 -1.84 6.02
C PRO A 82 -5.36 -0.65 5.25
N HIS A 83 -4.28 -0.08 5.79
CA HIS A 83 -3.41 0.84 5.05
C HIS A 83 -2.40 0.04 4.24
N VAL A 84 -1.95 0.54 3.09
CA VAL A 84 -0.99 -0.17 2.24
C VAL A 84 0.22 0.68 1.88
N GLY A 85 1.35 0.01 1.67
CA GLY A 85 2.60 0.59 1.17
C GLY A 85 3.34 -0.39 0.25
N LEU A 86 4.39 0.10 -0.41
CA LEU A 86 5.28 -0.69 -1.25
C LEU A 86 6.57 -0.98 -0.48
N PHE A 87 6.96 -2.25 -0.40
CA PHE A 87 8.23 -2.63 0.22
C PHE A 87 9.39 -2.30 -0.72
N ARG A 88 10.33 -1.51 -0.23
CA ARG A 88 11.49 -1.04 -0.99
C ARG A 88 12.64 -0.70 -0.07
N GLY A 89 13.83 -1.21 -0.38
CA GLY A 89 15.07 -0.83 0.30
C GLY A 89 14.98 -0.98 1.83
N GLN A 90 14.36 -2.07 2.28
CA GLN A 90 14.08 -2.39 3.70
C GLN A 90 13.18 -1.37 4.42
N LYS A 91 12.43 -0.58 3.66
CA LYS A 91 11.49 0.42 4.14
C LYS A 91 10.19 0.34 3.34
N ILE A 92 9.25 1.18 3.74
CA ILE A 92 7.92 1.26 3.19
C ILE A 92 7.78 2.61 2.50
N LEU A 93 7.52 2.60 1.21
CA LEU A 93 7.11 3.77 0.47
C LEU A 93 5.57 3.79 0.45
N HIS A 94 4.95 4.77 1.09
CA HIS A 94 3.49 4.83 1.21
C HIS A 94 2.97 6.25 1.20
N LEU A 95 1.69 6.40 0.82
CA LEU A 95 0.98 7.67 0.78
C LEU A 95 0.01 7.78 1.97
N MET A 96 0.13 8.86 2.74
CA MET A 96 -0.83 9.26 3.77
C MET A 96 -1.54 10.55 3.34
N GLU A 97 -2.54 10.99 4.11
CA GLU A 97 -3.20 12.28 3.89
C GLU A 97 -2.21 13.46 3.89
N SER A 98 -1.09 13.34 4.63
CA SER A 98 -0.02 14.34 4.68
C SER A 98 0.99 14.25 3.52
N GLY A 99 0.81 13.35 2.56
CA GLY A 99 1.73 13.09 1.46
C GLY A 99 2.52 11.78 1.60
N VAL A 100 3.50 11.59 0.71
CA VAL A 100 4.29 10.36 0.63
C VAL A 100 5.42 10.35 1.65
N THR A 101 5.63 9.21 2.29
CA THR A 101 6.73 8.97 3.22
C THR A 101 7.47 7.68 2.91
N TYR A 102 8.75 7.63 3.28
CA TYR A 102 9.62 6.48 3.11
C TYR A 102 10.25 6.08 4.46
N LEU A 103 9.56 5.18 5.18
CA LEU A 103 9.81 4.90 6.58
C LEU A 103 10.05 3.41 6.84
N PRO A 104 10.83 3.05 7.88
CA PRO A 104 10.92 1.66 8.32
C PRO A 104 9.55 1.07 8.72
N GLU A 105 9.39 -0.23 8.55
CA GLU A 105 8.12 -0.93 8.84
C GLU A 105 7.68 -0.74 10.30
N GLU A 106 8.63 -0.80 11.25
CA GLU A 106 8.35 -0.62 12.67
C GLU A 106 7.79 0.77 12.99
N VAL A 107 8.21 1.80 12.26
CA VAL A 107 7.70 3.17 12.42
C VAL A 107 6.27 3.26 11.89
N VAL A 108 6.00 2.68 10.72
CA VAL A 108 4.64 2.65 10.15
C VAL A 108 3.70 1.85 11.06
N MET A 109 4.13 0.70 11.56
CA MET A 109 3.38 -0.11 12.54
C MET A 109 3.00 0.69 13.79
N GLY A 110 3.91 1.55 14.28
CA GLY A 110 3.69 2.45 15.41
C GLY A 110 2.54 3.45 15.23
N MET A 111 2.05 3.67 14.01
CA MET A 111 0.95 4.59 13.69
C MET A 111 -0.46 4.04 14.03
N GLY A 112 -0.54 2.99 14.85
CA GLY A 112 -1.82 2.42 15.33
C GLY A 112 -2.21 1.09 14.72
N PHE A 113 -1.28 0.42 14.02
CA PHE A 113 -1.48 -0.91 13.45
C PHE A 113 -0.98 -1.99 14.41
N ASN A 114 -1.53 -3.20 14.31
CA ASN A 114 -1.16 -4.33 15.17
C ASN A 114 -0.74 -5.59 14.40
N ARG A 115 -0.86 -5.57 13.08
CA ARG A 115 -0.47 -6.68 12.21
C ARG A 115 -0.04 -6.14 10.86
N VAL A 116 1.00 -6.76 10.31
CA VAL A 116 1.49 -6.56 8.95
C VAL A 116 1.26 -7.84 8.15
N SER A 117 0.99 -7.72 6.85
CA SER A 117 1.02 -8.85 5.91
C SER A 117 1.57 -8.41 4.56
N TYR A 118 2.18 -9.34 3.84
CA TYR A 118 2.88 -9.09 2.59
C TYR A 118 2.18 -9.81 1.44
N TYR A 119 2.14 -9.16 0.28
CA TYR A 119 1.54 -9.74 -0.91
C TYR A 119 2.34 -9.43 -2.17
N ASP A 120 2.48 -10.42 -3.05
CA ASP A 120 2.95 -10.23 -4.41
C ASP A 120 1.84 -9.88 -5.38
#